data_AF-A0A915PPY2-F1
#
_entry.id   AF-A0A915PPY2-F1
#
_cell.length_a   1.000
_cell.length_b   1.000
_cell.length_c   1.000
_cell.angle_alpha   90.00
_cell.angle_beta   90.00
_cell.angle_gamma   90.00
#
_symmetry.space_group_name_H-M   'P 1'
#
loop_
_entity.id
_entity.type
_entity.pdbx_description
1 polymer ?
#
loop_
_entity_poly.entity_id
_entity_poly.type
_entity_poly.pdbx_seq_one_letter_code
_entity_poly.pdbx_strand_id
1 'polypeptide(L)'
;MDKRIIVVGLSCIDIVNYVESYPAEDSNSRVIKQIWTAGGNATNNITVLNQLNSHSVLFSVVPIDCSVITSLLLKVGISLEYCIRRLNGELPISTVIVNEKTGSRTIMHYRGQLKEPNCEEFQRTFSNICSFSWIHFEGRNFENLIPMIEYVRNARRNNKRPKISLECEKTQDFETLENAILLVDVVFVSKDFARKKGFKNKEEAVSGIQQRYGASHAIVICPWAEQGAAARHTADGEMISVDAYVEAGPAVDTLGAGDCFLACCIHFLNEGDSLKEVLMKACRITGRKVAKRGLLRLDIS
;
A
#
# COMPACT_ATOMS: atom_id res chain seq x y z
N MET A 1 13.32 14.87 15.62
CA MET A 1 13.01 13.43 15.50
C MET A 1 13.20 13.04 14.06
N ASP A 2 13.81 11.89 13.85
CA ASP A 2 13.98 11.28 12.55
C ASP A 2 12.60 11.01 11.91
N LYS A 3 12.41 11.42 10.65
CA LYS A 3 11.13 11.29 9.92
C LYS A 3 11.04 9.97 9.15
N ARG A 4 11.86 8.97 9.52
CA ARG A 4 11.86 7.67 8.86
C ARG A 4 10.53 6.94 9.00
N ILE A 5 10.11 6.33 7.88
CA ILE A 5 8.86 5.58 7.73
C ILE A 5 9.22 4.11 7.46
N ILE A 6 8.69 3.19 8.25
CA ILE A 6 8.79 1.75 7.96
C ILE A 6 7.54 1.33 7.19
N VAL A 7 7.70 0.52 6.15
CA VAL A 7 6.60 -0.15 5.47
C VAL A 7 6.83 -1.66 5.52
N VAL A 8 5.89 -2.36 6.14
CA VAL A 8 5.91 -3.81 6.38
C VAL A 8 4.97 -4.49 5.39
N GLY A 9 5.49 -5.39 4.57
CA GLY A 9 4.66 -6.15 3.64
C GLY A 9 5.44 -6.86 2.54
N LEU A 10 4.81 -7.03 1.38
CA LEU A 10 5.32 -7.87 0.30
C LEU A 10 6.26 -7.14 -0.67
N SER A 11 7.24 -7.91 -1.15
CA SER A 11 7.97 -7.64 -2.39
C SER A 11 7.68 -8.77 -3.37
N CYS A 12 7.32 -8.43 -4.60
CA CYS A 12 7.16 -9.38 -5.70
C CYS A 12 7.80 -8.84 -6.98
N ILE A 13 7.88 -9.68 -8.01
CA ILE A 13 8.18 -9.21 -9.38
C ILE A 13 6.86 -9.05 -10.11
N ASP A 14 6.61 -7.87 -10.66
CA ASP A 14 5.50 -7.65 -11.57
C ASP A 14 6.02 -7.62 -13.01
N ILE A 15 5.50 -8.55 -13.82
CA ILE A 15 5.70 -8.62 -15.27
C ILE A 15 4.47 -8.01 -15.93
N VAL A 16 4.58 -6.73 -16.29
CA VAL A 16 3.49 -5.93 -16.84
C VAL A 16 3.55 -5.95 -18.36
N ASN A 17 2.48 -6.46 -18.97
CA ASN A 17 2.29 -6.58 -20.41
C ASN A 17 1.23 -5.57 -20.86
N TYR A 18 1.65 -4.55 -21.61
CA TYR A 18 0.75 -3.60 -22.23
C TYR A 18 0.28 -4.15 -23.56
N VAL A 19 -1.03 -4.22 -23.76
CA VAL A 19 -1.67 -4.82 -24.92
C VAL A 19 -2.68 -3.87 -25.55
N GLU A 20 -2.92 -4.04 -26.85
CA GLU A 20 -3.94 -3.28 -27.57
C GLU A 20 -5.35 -3.79 -27.28
N SER A 21 -5.48 -5.11 -27.11
CA SER A 21 -6.70 -5.83 -26.79
C SER A 21 -6.38 -7.00 -25.86
N TYR A 22 -7.36 -7.43 -25.09
CA TYR A 22 -7.20 -8.62 -24.24
C TYR A 22 -6.93 -9.85 -25.11
N PRO A 23 -5.93 -10.70 -24.78
CA PRO A 23 -5.63 -11.88 -25.58
C PRO A 23 -6.78 -12.88 -25.51
N ALA A 24 -7.12 -13.48 -26.65
CA ALA A 24 -8.04 -14.60 -26.67
C ALA A 24 -7.37 -15.83 -26.03
N GLU A 25 -8.16 -16.65 -25.35
CA GLU A 25 -7.71 -17.95 -24.87
C GLU A 25 -7.21 -18.80 -26.05
N ASP A 26 -6.16 -19.59 -25.82
CA ASP A 26 -5.52 -20.44 -26.84
C ASP A 26 -5.03 -19.68 -28.09
N SER A 27 -4.54 -18.45 -27.89
CA SER A 27 -3.97 -17.62 -28.97
C SER A 27 -2.54 -17.16 -28.67
N ASN A 28 -1.81 -16.79 -29.72
CA ASN A 28 -0.53 -16.10 -29.60
C ASN A 28 -0.72 -14.60 -29.91
N SER A 29 -0.44 -13.75 -28.91
CA SER A 29 -0.63 -12.30 -29.02
C SER A 29 0.68 -11.57 -28.75
N ARG A 30 1.02 -10.60 -29.61
CA ARG A 30 2.18 -9.72 -29.39
C ARG A 30 1.80 -8.57 -28.46
N VAL A 31 2.60 -8.36 -27.42
CA VAL A 31 2.44 -7.22 -26.50
C VAL A 31 3.08 -5.96 -27.09
N ILE A 32 2.51 -4.78 -26.80
CA ILE A 32 3.05 -3.47 -27.21
C ILE A 32 4.36 -3.18 -26.46
N LYS A 33 4.34 -3.44 -25.15
CA LYS A 33 5.47 -3.20 -24.24
C LYS A 33 5.40 -4.20 -23.10
N GLN A 34 6.55 -4.70 -22.67
CA GLN A 34 6.69 -5.43 -21.42
C GLN A 34 7.60 -4.64 -20.47
N ILE A 35 7.22 -4.59 -19.20
CA ILE A 35 8.01 -3.98 -18.13
C ILE A 35 8.11 -4.98 -16.98
N TRP A 36 9.33 -5.18 -16.49
CA TRP A 36 9.59 -5.89 -15.25
C TRP A 36 9.90 -4.85 -14.17
N THR A 37 9.17 -4.91 -13.06
CA THR A 37 9.33 -4.00 -11.93
C THR A 37 9.24 -4.76 -10.61
N ALA A 38 9.83 -4.20 -9.56
CA ALA A 38 9.48 -4.63 -8.21
C ALA A 38 8.04 -4.17 -7.93
N GLY A 39 7.25 -5.05 -7.33
CA GLY A 39 5.84 -4.85 -7.02
C GLY A 39 5.51 -5.34 -5.61
N GLY A 40 4.21 -5.38 -5.31
CA GLY A 40 3.66 -5.63 -3.98
C GLY A 40 3.37 -4.32 -3.25
N ASN A 41 2.28 -4.29 -2.48
CA ASN A 41 1.73 -3.04 -1.94
C ASN A 41 2.79 -2.24 -1.17
N ALA A 42 3.49 -2.89 -0.22
CA ALA A 42 4.55 -2.24 0.56
C ALA A 42 5.69 -1.69 -0.30
N THR A 43 6.13 -2.45 -1.31
CA THR A 43 7.18 -2.03 -2.25
C THR A 43 6.73 -0.85 -3.12
N ASN A 44 5.48 -0.88 -3.60
CA ASN A 44 4.87 0.20 -4.35
C ASN A 44 4.74 1.46 -3.48
N ASN A 45 4.34 1.32 -2.21
CA ASN A 45 4.24 2.47 -1.30
C ASN A 45 5.60 3.14 -1.12
N ILE A 46 6.66 2.35 -0.88
CA ILE A 46 8.01 2.89 -0.72
C ILE A 46 8.52 3.55 -2.00
N THR A 47 8.24 2.95 -3.16
CA THR A 47 8.59 3.54 -4.46
C THR A 47 7.98 4.94 -4.61
N VAL A 48 6.75 5.16 -4.14
CA VAL A 48 6.11 6.49 -4.12
C VAL A 48 6.69 7.39 -3.02
N LEU A 49 6.85 6.90 -1.79
CA LEU A 49 7.41 7.65 -0.67
C LEU A 49 8.80 8.22 -0.98
N ASN A 50 9.66 7.43 -1.62
CA ASN A 50 11.01 7.87 -2.03
C ASN A 50 10.96 9.04 -3.03
N GLN A 51 9.97 9.06 -3.93
CA GLN A 51 9.77 10.16 -4.89
C GLN A 51 9.20 11.42 -4.23
N LEU A 52 8.53 11.28 -3.08
CA LEU A 52 8.08 12.39 -2.23
C LEU A 52 9.18 12.86 -1.25
N ASN A 53 10.41 12.37 -1.39
CA ASN A 53 11.54 12.66 -0.49
C ASN A 53 11.33 12.19 0.96
N SER A 54 10.48 11.18 1.19
CA SER A 54 10.42 10.50 2.47
C SER A 54 11.59 9.55 2.64
N HIS A 55 12.16 9.52 3.85
CA HIS A 55 13.14 8.52 4.23
C HIS A 55 12.36 7.25 4.61
N SER A 56 12.29 6.28 3.70
CA SER A 56 11.47 5.09 3.92
C SER A 56 12.30 3.80 3.93
N VAL A 57 11.84 2.82 4.71
CA VAL A 57 12.50 1.55 4.97
C VAL A 57 11.53 0.42 4.68
N LEU A 58 11.94 -0.51 3.82
CA LEU A 58 11.17 -1.70 3.49
C LEU A 58 11.51 -2.82 4.48
N PHE A 59 10.50 -3.34 5.17
CA PHE A 59 10.59 -4.60 5.89
C PHE A 59 9.79 -5.66 5.15
N SER A 60 10.50 -6.47 4.37
CA SER A 60 9.94 -7.53 3.54
C SER A 60 10.86 -8.74 3.53
N VAL A 61 10.37 -9.84 2.96
CA VAL A 61 11.18 -11.05 2.74
C VAL A 61 11.65 -11.10 1.31
N VAL A 62 12.94 -11.38 1.13
CA VAL A 62 13.56 -11.57 -0.18
C VAL A 62 14.38 -12.88 -0.20
N PRO A 63 14.41 -13.61 -1.31
CA PRO A 63 15.26 -14.78 -1.45
C PRO A 63 16.74 -14.36 -1.55
N ILE A 64 17.64 -15.15 -0.95
CA ILE A 64 19.10 -14.91 -1.00
C ILE A 64 19.60 -14.96 -2.45
N ASP A 65 19.15 -15.96 -3.23
CA ASP A 65 19.70 -16.29 -4.54
C ASP A 65 18.85 -15.77 -5.71
N CYS A 66 18.26 -14.58 -5.57
CA CYS A 66 17.53 -13.93 -6.66
C CYS A 66 18.08 -12.53 -6.94
N SER A 67 19.01 -12.46 -7.89
CA SER A 67 19.60 -11.19 -8.34
C SER A 67 18.58 -10.28 -9.03
N VAL A 68 17.54 -10.84 -9.64
CA VAL A 68 16.50 -10.08 -10.36
C VAL A 68 15.73 -9.17 -9.41
N ILE A 69 15.14 -9.70 -8.34
CA ILE A 69 14.39 -8.87 -7.38
C ILE A 69 15.30 -7.87 -6.67
N THR A 70 16.53 -8.28 -6.33
CA THR A 70 17.52 -7.37 -5.73
C THR A 70 17.80 -6.19 -6.65
N SER A 71 18.02 -6.44 -7.94
CA SER A 71 18.29 -5.39 -8.94
C SER A 71 17.07 -4.48 -9.14
N LEU A 72 15.86 -5.05 -9.15
CA LEU A 72 14.63 -4.29 -9.32
C LEU A 72 14.34 -3.38 -8.10
N LEU A 73 14.54 -3.87 -6.87
CA LEU A 73 14.41 -3.08 -5.65
C LEU A 73 15.42 -1.93 -5.60
N LEU A 74 16.70 -2.21 -5.90
CA LEU A 74 17.73 -1.17 -5.95
C LEU A 74 17.44 -0.11 -7.01
N LYS A 75 16.92 -0.52 -8.18
CA LYS A 75 16.53 0.39 -9.27
C LYS A 75 15.43 1.38 -8.87
N VAL A 76 14.56 1.01 -7.93
CA VAL A 76 13.52 1.90 -7.38
C VAL A 76 13.97 2.61 -6.09
N GLY A 77 15.26 2.54 -5.76
CA GLY A 77 15.87 3.23 -4.63
C GLY A 77 15.64 2.55 -3.27
N ILE A 78 15.34 1.25 -3.26
CA ILE A 78 15.07 0.50 -2.03
C ILE A 78 16.31 -0.25 -1.58
N SER A 79 16.79 0.08 -0.38
CA SER A 79 17.82 -0.68 0.32
C SER A 79 17.26 -2.00 0.85
N LEU A 80 18.03 -3.07 0.73
CA LEU A 80 17.71 -4.38 1.29
C LEU A 80 18.24 -4.57 2.72
N GLU A 81 18.78 -3.52 3.36
CA GLU A 81 19.37 -3.57 4.70
C GLU A 81 18.42 -4.17 5.75
N TYR A 82 17.15 -3.79 5.71
CA TYR A 82 16.12 -4.24 6.65
C TYR A 82 15.27 -5.39 6.11
N CYS A 83 15.55 -5.89 4.90
CA CYS A 83 14.84 -7.02 4.35
C CYS A 83 15.37 -8.33 4.94
N ILE A 84 14.44 -9.21 5.30
CA ILE A 84 14.75 -10.54 5.79
C ILE A 84 15.11 -11.44 4.61
N ARG A 85 16.31 -12.01 4.65
CA ARG A 85 16.80 -12.90 3.59
C ARG A 85 16.47 -14.35 3.94
N ARG A 86 15.88 -15.07 2.99
CA ARG A 86 15.55 -16.50 3.14
C ARG A 86 16.34 -17.34 2.15
N LEU A 87 16.84 -18.47 2.64
CA LEU A 87 17.41 -19.51 1.80
C LEU A 87 16.26 -20.34 1.23
N ASN A 88 16.24 -20.50 -0.09
CA ASN A 88 15.18 -21.19 -0.83
C ASN A 88 13.78 -20.55 -0.68
N GLY A 89 12.93 -20.80 -1.66
CA GLY A 89 11.57 -20.28 -1.71
C GLY A 89 11.35 -19.41 -2.92
N GLU A 90 10.25 -19.69 -3.62
CA GLU A 90 9.87 -18.96 -4.82
C GLU A 90 9.32 -17.60 -4.44
N LEU A 91 9.87 -16.57 -5.07
CA LEU A 91 9.37 -15.21 -4.93
C LEU A 91 7.95 -15.13 -5.50
N PRO A 92 7.04 -14.36 -4.87
CA PRO A 92 5.80 -14.03 -5.52
C PRO A 92 6.05 -13.30 -6.85
N ILE A 93 5.27 -13.64 -7.87
CA ILE A 93 5.35 -13.04 -9.21
C ILE A 93 3.93 -12.73 -9.66
N SER A 94 3.71 -11.50 -10.14
CA SER A 94 2.45 -11.14 -10.77
C SER A 94 2.66 -10.96 -12.27
N THR A 95 1.88 -11.66 -13.09
CA THR A 95 1.78 -11.38 -14.52
C THR A 95 0.56 -10.50 -14.73
N VAL A 96 0.80 -9.27 -15.19
CA VAL A 96 -0.25 -8.26 -15.36
C VAL A 96 -0.48 -8.01 -16.84
N ILE A 97 -1.74 -8.00 -17.25
CA ILE A 97 -2.17 -7.55 -18.58
C ILE A 97 -2.84 -6.19 -18.40
N VAL A 98 -2.32 -5.15 -19.06
CA VAL A 98 -2.87 -3.80 -19.06
C VAL A 98 -3.36 -3.46 -20.47
N ASN A 99 -4.66 -3.18 -20.60
CA ASN A 99 -5.23 -2.69 -21.84
C ASN A 99 -5.18 -1.16 -21.85
N GLU A 100 -4.34 -0.58 -22.72
CA GLU A 100 -4.12 0.87 -22.73
C GLU A 100 -5.30 1.67 -23.30
N LYS A 101 -6.17 1.03 -24.09
CA LYS A 101 -7.35 1.69 -24.66
C LYS A 101 -8.45 1.91 -23.62
N THR A 102 -8.58 0.96 -22.68
CA THR A 102 -9.63 0.99 -21.66
C THR A 102 -9.11 1.32 -20.26
N GLY A 103 -7.80 1.25 -20.03
CA GLY A 103 -7.18 1.38 -18.70
C GLY A 103 -7.43 0.19 -17.77
N SER A 104 -8.11 -0.86 -18.24
CA SER A 104 -8.41 -2.06 -17.46
C SER A 104 -7.18 -2.93 -17.28
N ARG A 105 -7.13 -3.67 -16.16
CA ARG A 105 -6.04 -4.60 -15.86
C ARG A 105 -6.55 -5.95 -15.38
N THR A 106 -5.82 -7.01 -15.74
CA THR A 106 -5.98 -8.35 -15.18
C THR A 106 -4.66 -8.77 -14.54
N ILE A 107 -4.71 -9.28 -13.31
CA ILE A 107 -3.54 -9.66 -12.54
C ILE A 107 -3.62 -11.16 -12.25
N MET A 108 -2.66 -11.93 -12.76
CA MET A 108 -2.43 -13.31 -12.38
C MET A 108 -1.31 -13.34 -11.35
N HIS A 109 -1.64 -13.58 -10.08
CA HIS A 109 -0.68 -13.53 -8.99
C HIS A 109 -0.27 -14.94 -8.54
N TYR A 110 1.01 -15.25 -8.68
CA TYR A 110 1.64 -16.40 -8.06
C TYR A 110 2.20 -15.99 -6.70
N ARG A 111 1.69 -16.58 -5.61
CA ARG A 111 2.09 -16.22 -4.24
C ARG A 111 3.52 -16.63 -3.89
N GLY A 112 4.06 -17.65 -4.57
CA GLY A 112 5.33 -18.25 -4.21
C GLY A 112 5.26 -18.98 -2.86
N GLN A 113 6.44 -19.33 -2.33
CA GLN A 113 6.60 -20.12 -1.09
C GLN A 113 7.54 -19.44 -0.08
N LEU A 114 7.82 -18.15 -0.25
CA LEU A 114 8.58 -17.41 0.75
C LEU A 114 7.74 -17.20 2.01
N LYS A 115 8.25 -17.73 3.12
CA LYS A 115 7.64 -17.53 4.44
C LYS A 115 7.81 -16.06 4.87
N GLU A 116 6.67 -15.43 5.19
CA GLU A 116 6.58 -14.09 5.76
C GLU A 116 7.47 -13.92 7.01
N PRO A 117 7.91 -12.70 7.33
CA PRO A 117 8.76 -12.46 8.49
C PRO A 117 7.96 -12.63 9.78
N ASN A 118 8.58 -13.16 10.83
CA ASN A 118 7.91 -13.31 12.12
C ASN A 118 8.13 -12.09 13.04
N CYS A 119 7.38 -12.02 14.14
CA CYS A 119 7.48 -10.89 15.08
C CYS A 119 8.87 -10.78 15.74
N GLU A 120 9.53 -11.88 16.07
CA GLU A 120 10.88 -11.86 16.66
C GLU A 120 11.90 -11.21 15.72
N GLU A 121 11.82 -11.50 14.43
CA GLU A 121 12.67 -10.89 13.41
C GLU A 121 12.41 -9.40 13.26
N PHE A 122 11.14 -8.98 13.33
CA PHE A 122 10.78 -7.56 13.34
C PHE A 122 11.38 -6.84 14.55
N GLN A 123 11.23 -7.42 15.76
CA GLN A 123 11.78 -6.85 16.99
C GLN A 123 13.31 -6.74 16.96
N ARG A 124 13.99 -7.79 16.49
CA ARG A 124 15.45 -7.81 16.35
C ARG A 124 15.94 -6.76 15.36
N THR A 125 15.23 -6.60 14.25
CA THR A 125 15.57 -5.65 13.18
C THR A 125 15.35 -4.21 13.63
N PHE A 126 14.31 -3.95 14.43
CA PHE A 126 13.92 -2.60 14.85
C PHE A 126 13.93 -2.42 16.38
N SER A 127 15.05 -2.74 17.03
CA SER A 127 15.20 -2.57 18.48
C SER A 127 14.96 -1.13 18.97
N ASN A 128 15.25 -0.13 18.13
CA ASN A 128 14.99 1.29 18.36
C ASN A 128 13.73 1.79 17.63
N ILE A 129 12.62 1.04 17.72
CA ILE A 129 11.37 1.30 16.99
C ILE A 129 10.80 2.71 17.22
N CYS A 130 11.04 3.31 18.38
CA CYS A 130 10.61 4.67 18.74
C CYS A 130 11.39 5.79 18.03
N SER A 131 12.47 5.46 17.31
CA SER A 131 13.20 6.43 16.48
C SER A 131 12.47 6.78 15.18
N PHE A 132 11.51 5.95 14.75
CA PHE A 132 10.74 6.16 13.54
C PHE A 132 9.54 7.06 13.79
N SER A 133 9.10 7.79 12.76
CA SER A 133 7.91 8.64 12.86
C SER A 133 6.63 7.90 12.50
N TRP A 134 6.73 6.88 11.65
CA TRP A 134 5.58 6.15 11.10
C TRP A 134 5.92 4.69 10.77
N ILE A 135 4.96 3.80 10.98
CA ILE A 135 5.01 2.40 10.56
C ILE A 135 3.71 2.05 9.85
N HIS A 136 3.82 1.54 8.63
CA HIS A 136 2.70 1.03 7.84
C HIS A 136 2.75 -0.49 7.76
N PHE A 137 1.62 -1.14 8.00
CA PHE A 137 1.43 -2.56 7.83
C PHE A 137 0.47 -2.82 6.68
N GLU A 138 0.94 -3.55 5.67
CA GLU A 138 0.04 -4.24 4.75
C GLU A 138 -0.76 -5.29 5.54
N GLY A 139 -2.08 -5.35 5.35
CA GLY A 139 -2.99 -6.28 6.03
C GLY A 139 -2.82 -7.74 5.60
N ARG A 140 -1.65 -8.31 5.87
CA ARG A 140 -1.22 -9.68 5.56
C ARG A 140 -0.51 -10.30 6.78
N ASN A 141 0.11 -11.47 6.59
CA ASN A 141 0.89 -12.15 7.63
C ASN A 141 0.10 -12.29 8.94
N PHE A 142 -1.10 -12.86 8.83
CA PHE A 142 -2.11 -12.84 9.90
C PHE A 142 -1.65 -13.50 11.21
N GLU A 143 -0.63 -14.34 11.18
CA GLU A 143 -0.05 -14.91 12.40
C GLU A 143 0.79 -13.89 13.18
N ASN A 144 1.42 -12.93 12.52
CA ASN A 144 2.38 -12.00 13.15
C ASN A 144 1.95 -10.53 13.10
N LEU A 145 0.90 -10.18 12.36
CA LEU A 145 0.43 -8.80 12.22
C LEU A 145 0.12 -8.14 13.57
N ILE A 146 -0.74 -8.75 14.38
CA ILE A 146 -1.11 -8.23 15.71
C ILE A 146 0.10 -8.20 16.65
N PRO A 147 0.88 -9.30 16.80
CA PRO A 147 2.10 -9.28 17.62
C PRO A 147 3.08 -8.15 17.26
N MET A 148 3.27 -7.85 15.97
CA MET A 148 4.14 -6.75 15.53
C MET A 148 3.54 -5.39 15.92
N ILE A 149 2.24 -5.18 15.71
CA ILE A 149 1.55 -3.93 16.11
C ILE A 149 1.64 -3.73 17.63
N GLU A 150 1.39 -4.78 18.42
CA GLU A 150 1.46 -4.72 19.88
C GLU A 150 2.88 -4.40 20.38
N TYR A 151 3.92 -4.97 19.75
CA TYR A 151 5.30 -4.61 20.05
C TYR A 151 5.54 -3.10 19.89
N VAL A 152 5.08 -2.51 18.77
CA VAL A 152 5.21 -1.06 18.54
C VAL A 152 4.43 -0.26 19.59
N ARG A 153 3.19 -0.65 19.89
CA ARG A 153 2.35 0.01 20.90
C ARG A 153 2.99 -0.01 22.29
N ASN A 154 3.49 -1.17 22.69
CA ASN A 154 4.14 -1.37 23.99
C ASN A 154 5.43 -0.54 24.09
N ALA A 155 6.22 -0.50 23.01
CA ALA A 155 7.45 0.29 22.97
C ALA A 155 7.18 1.80 23.05
N ARG A 156 6.18 2.31 22.32
CA ARG A 156 5.86 3.75 22.35
C ARG A 156 5.13 4.20 23.63
N ARG A 157 4.51 3.27 24.38
CA ARG A 157 3.69 3.58 25.58
C ARG A 157 2.63 4.66 25.24
N ASN A 158 2.64 5.78 25.98
CA ASN A 158 1.74 6.92 25.76
C ASN A 158 2.27 7.94 24.74
N ASN A 159 3.44 7.68 24.12
CA ASN A 159 3.95 8.56 23.08
C ASN A 159 3.13 8.40 21.80
N LYS A 160 2.97 9.52 21.08
CA LYS A 160 2.25 9.55 19.80
C LYS A 160 3.04 8.98 18.61
N ARG A 161 4.31 8.58 18.80
CA ARG A 161 5.20 8.13 17.72
C ARG A 161 5.93 6.82 18.07
N PRO A 162 6.16 5.94 17.06
CA PRO A 162 5.71 6.07 15.67
C PRO A 162 4.18 5.98 15.55
N LYS A 163 3.59 6.71 14.59
CA LYS A 163 2.20 6.47 14.18
C LYS A 163 2.11 5.10 13.50
N ILE A 164 1.05 4.35 13.77
CA ILE A 164 0.81 3.02 13.22
C ILE A 164 -0.36 3.13 12.23
N SER A 165 -0.16 2.60 11.02
CA SER A 165 -1.21 2.53 10.02
C SER A 165 -1.37 1.13 9.47
N LEU A 166 -2.60 0.77 9.09
CA LEU A 166 -2.96 -0.54 8.55
C LEU A 166 -3.69 -0.37 7.21
N GLU A 167 -3.33 -1.18 6.22
CA GLU A 167 -4.08 -1.32 4.97
C GLU A 167 -5.03 -2.53 5.03
N CYS A 168 -6.33 -2.30 4.77
CA CYS A 168 -7.36 -3.31 4.63
C CYS A 168 -7.78 -3.47 3.15
N GLU A 169 -7.08 -4.36 2.45
CA GLU A 169 -7.32 -4.66 1.03
C GLU A 169 -7.96 -6.05 0.81
N LYS A 170 -7.51 -7.07 1.57
CA LYS A 170 -7.90 -8.47 1.33
C LYS A 170 -9.37 -8.71 1.67
N THR A 171 -10.14 -9.18 0.68
CA THR A 171 -11.60 -9.41 0.79
C THR A 171 -11.99 -10.74 1.41
N GLN A 172 -11.01 -11.61 1.67
CA GLN A 172 -11.21 -12.83 2.45
C GLN A 172 -11.42 -12.44 3.92
N ASP A 173 -12.35 -13.12 4.59
CA ASP A 173 -12.67 -12.82 5.98
C ASP A 173 -11.56 -13.36 6.89
N PHE A 174 -10.66 -12.47 7.31
CA PHE A 174 -9.59 -12.74 8.25
C PHE A 174 -9.84 -11.99 9.55
N GLU A 175 -10.22 -12.72 10.59
CA GLU A 175 -10.49 -12.16 11.91
C GLU A 175 -9.29 -11.37 12.45
N THR A 176 -8.06 -11.85 12.21
CA THR A 176 -6.84 -11.11 12.59
C THR A 176 -6.78 -9.71 11.96
N LEU A 177 -7.13 -9.57 10.67
CA LEU A 177 -7.10 -8.27 10.01
C LEU A 177 -8.10 -7.32 10.65
N GLU A 178 -9.30 -7.81 10.94
CA GLU A 178 -10.37 -7.04 11.59
C GLU A 178 -10.00 -6.66 13.03
N ASN A 179 -9.44 -7.59 13.80
CA ASN A 179 -8.97 -7.35 15.16
C ASN A 179 -7.78 -6.37 15.21
N ALA A 180 -6.99 -6.27 14.15
CA ALA A 180 -5.91 -5.28 14.05
C ALA A 180 -6.42 -3.84 13.84
N ILE A 181 -7.63 -3.65 13.30
CA ILE A 181 -8.20 -2.32 13.01
C ILE A 181 -8.28 -1.45 14.27
N LEU A 182 -8.68 -2.02 15.41
CA LEU A 182 -8.79 -1.28 16.67
C LEU A 182 -7.43 -0.96 17.32
N LEU A 183 -6.32 -1.43 16.73
CA LEU A 183 -4.99 -1.32 17.32
C LEU A 183 -4.13 -0.21 16.72
N VAL A 184 -4.58 0.45 15.66
CA VAL A 184 -3.77 1.39 14.86
C VAL A 184 -4.33 2.81 14.89
N ASP A 185 -3.51 3.79 14.53
CA ASP A 185 -3.91 5.21 14.54
C ASP A 185 -4.54 5.65 13.20
N VAL A 186 -4.24 4.94 12.11
CA VAL A 186 -4.75 5.22 10.76
C VAL A 186 -5.13 3.92 10.04
N VAL A 187 -6.33 3.85 9.49
CA VAL A 187 -6.83 2.69 8.74
C VAL A 187 -7.11 3.12 7.31
N PHE A 188 -6.44 2.47 6.36
CA PHE A 188 -6.73 2.60 4.94
C PHE A 188 -7.63 1.47 4.50
N VAL A 189 -8.79 1.80 3.93
CA VAL A 189 -9.82 0.82 3.58
C VAL A 189 -10.02 0.84 2.07
N SER A 190 -9.70 -0.27 1.40
CA SER A 190 -9.93 -0.38 -0.04
C SER A 190 -11.42 -0.41 -0.39
N LYS A 191 -11.77 0.03 -1.61
CA LYS A 191 -13.12 -0.07 -2.19
C LYS A 191 -13.66 -1.51 -2.14
N ASP A 192 -12.83 -2.50 -2.45
CA ASP A 192 -13.25 -3.90 -2.53
C ASP A 192 -13.49 -4.50 -1.13
N PHE A 193 -12.62 -4.20 -0.16
CA PHE A 193 -12.84 -4.55 1.24
C PHE A 193 -14.14 -3.92 1.76
N ALA A 194 -14.34 -2.62 1.52
CA ALA A 194 -15.53 -1.91 1.97
C ALA A 194 -16.83 -2.50 1.39
N ARG A 195 -16.83 -2.81 0.08
CA ARG A 195 -17.96 -3.45 -0.59
C ARG A 195 -18.25 -4.84 -0.02
N LYS A 196 -17.21 -5.64 0.24
CA LYS A 196 -17.36 -6.96 0.88
C LYS A 196 -18.00 -6.85 2.27
N LYS A 197 -17.72 -5.78 3.01
CA LYS A 197 -18.35 -5.49 4.31
C LYS A 197 -19.74 -4.84 4.20
N GLY A 198 -20.27 -4.67 2.99
CA GLY A 198 -21.62 -4.18 2.72
C GLY A 198 -21.76 -2.66 2.63
N PHE A 199 -20.66 -1.91 2.60
CA PHE A 199 -20.69 -0.45 2.44
C PHE A 199 -20.83 -0.06 0.97
N LYS A 200 -21.66 0.95 0.67
CA LYS A 200 -22.02 1.30 -0.71
C LYS A 200 -21.18 2.43 -1.30
N ASN A 201 -20.61 3.27 -0.44
CA ASN A 201 -19.77 4.41 -0.81
C ASN A 201 -18.65 4.64 0.23
N LYS A 202 -17.75 5.56 -0.09
CA LYS A 202 -16.57 5.90 0.73
C LYS A 202 -16.92 6.49 2.10
N GLU A 203 -17.97 7.31 2.20
CA GLU A 203 -18.43 7.92 3.46
C GLU A 203 -19.05 6.90 4.41
N GLU A 204 -19.89 6.00 3.88
CA GLU A 204 -20.45 4.86 4.60
C GLU A 204 -19.34 3.92 5.08
N ALA A 205 -18.33 3.66 4.24
CA ALA A 205 -17.20 2.83 4.60
C ALA A 205 -16.40 3.44 5.77
N VAL A 206 -16.08 4.73 5.70
CA VAL A 206 -15.37 5.44 6.79
C VAL A 206 -16.17 5.36 8.10
N SER A 207 -17.47 5.66 8.04
CA SER A 207 -18.33 5.68 9.23
C SER A 207 -18.53 4.28 9.80
N GLY A 208 -18.80 3.31 8.94
CA GLY A 208 -19.07 1.93 9.30
C GLY A 208 -17.85 1.20 9.85
N ILE A 209 -16.64 1.51 9.37
CA ILE A 209 -15.40 0.91 9.89
C ILE A 209 -15.14 1.39 11.32
N GLN A 210 -15.29 2.69 11.60
CA GLN A 210 -15.13 3.23 12.95
C GLN A 210 -16.15 2.63 13.93
N GLN A 211 -17.42 2.51 13.51
CA GLN A 211 -18.47 1.96 14.35
C GLN A 211 -18.34 0.44 14.57
N ARG A 212 -18.16 -0.33 13.49
CA ARG A 212 -18.21 -1.80 13.53
C ARG A 212 -16.99 -2.41 14.21
N TYR A 213 -15.82 -1.81 14.06
CA TYR A 213 -14.56 -2.36 14.55
C TYR A 213 -13.97 -1.55 15.72
N GLY A 214 -14.74 -0.65 16.34
CA GLY A 214 -14.29 0.11 17.50
C GLY A 214 -13.14 1.10 17.22
N ALA A 215 -12.94 1.48 15.96
CA ALA A 215 -11.87 2.37 15.52
C ALA A 215 -12.24 3.86 15.64
N SER A 216 -13.09 4.23 16.61
CA SER A 216 -13.54 5.61 16.83
C SER A 216 -12.41 6.61 17.10
N HIS A 217 -11.25 6.12 17.54
CA HIS A 217 -10.06 6.90 17.83
C HIS A 217 -9.12 7.07 16.62
N ALA A 218 -9.30 6.24 15.58
CA ALA A 218 -8.40 6.17 14.43
C ALA A 218 -8.91 7.03 13.27
N ILE A 219 -7.95 7.57 12.51
CA ILE A 219 -8.25 8.18 11.22
C ILE A 219 -8.61 7.06 10.24
N VAL A 220 -9.79 7.08 9.65
CA VAL A 220 -10.16 6.12 8.60
C VAL A 220 -10.18 6.84 7.26
N ILE A 221 -9.51 6.27 6.27
CA ILE A 221 -9.37 6.80 4.91
C ILE A 221 -9.82 5.74 3.91
N CYS A 222 -10.76 6.08 3.03
CA CYS A 222 -11.31 5.16 2.04
C CYS A 222 -11.28 5.80 0.63
N PRO A 223 -10.34 5.40 -0.25
CA PRO A 223 -10.41 5.74 -1.67
C PRO A 223 -11.48 4.89 -2.38
N TRP A 224 -12.15 5.48 -3.38
CA TRP A 224 -13.24 4.88 -4.15
C TRP A 224 -13.05 4.99 -5.66
N ALA A 225 -11.79 4.91 -6.08
CA ALA A 225 -11.35 5.04 -7.47
C ALA A 225 -11.84 6.37 -8.09
N GLU A 226 -12.62 6.31 -9.17
CA GLU A 226 -13.11 7.48 -9.92
C GLU A 226 -13.97 8.45 -9.10
N GLN A 227 -14.49 8.03 -7.95
CA GLN A 227 -15.28 8.88 -7.04
C GLN A 227 -14.42 9.61 -6.00
N GLY A 228 -13.10 9.49 -6.05
CA GLY A 228 -12.18 10.16 -5.13
C GLY A 228 -12.00 9.41 -3.82
N ALA A 229 -11.93 10.13 -2.71
CA ALA A 229 -11.70 9.54 -1.39
C ALA A 229 -12.47 10.28 -0.30
N ALA A 230 -12.78 9.56 0.78
CA ALA A 230 -13.31 10.16 2.01
C ALA A 230 -12.44 9.76 3.20
N ALA A 231 -12.42 10.60 4.21
CA ALA A 231 -11.74 10.33 5.46
C ALA A 231 -12.36 11.05 6.64
N ARG A 232 -12.13 10.50 7.84
CA ARG A 232 -12.55 11.11 9.10
C ARG A 232 -11.56 10.77 10.21
N HIS A 233 -11.21 11.75 11.04
CA HIS A 233 -10.16 11.60 12.08
C HIS A 233 -10.61 10.78 13.30
N THR A 234 -11.84 10.97 13.78
CA THR A 234 -12.46 10.24 14.89
C THR A 234 -13.95 10.08 14.63
N ALA A 235 -14.67 9.22 15.35
CA ALA A 235 -16.11 9.01 15.13
C ALA A 235 -16.93 10.32 15.20
N ASP A 236 -16.52 11.26 16.08
CA ASP A 236 -17.16 12.57 16.27
C ASP A 236 -16.55 13.68 15.41
N GLY A 237 -15.53 13.36 14.60
CA GLY A 237 -14.85 14.31 13.73
C GLY A 237 -15.64 14.65 12.46
N GLU A 238 -15.19 15.68 11.75
CA GLU A 238 -15.74 16.05 10.44
C GLU A 238 -15.45 14.97 9.39
N MET A 239 -16.47 14.59 8.62
CA MET A 239 -16.32 13.77 7.41
C MET A 239 -15.79 14.64 6.27
N ILE A 240 -14.60 14.32 5.78
CA ILE A 240 -14.00 14.99 4.63
C ILE A 240 -14.16 14.11 3.41
N SER A 241 -14.75 14.65 2.36
CA SER A 241 -14.91 13.96 1.08
C SER A 241 -14.32 14.83 -0.03
N VAL A 242 -13.51 14.23 -0.90
CA VAL A 242 -12.94 14.88 -2.08
C VAL A 242 -13.20 14.03 -3.31
N ASP A 243 -13.40 14.69 -4.45
CA ASP A 243 -13.53 14.02 -5.75
C ASP A 243 -12.17 13.53 -6.25
N ALA A 244 -12.20 12.57 -7.18
CA ALA A 244 -10.98 12.16 -7.86
C ALA A 244 -10.47 13.31 -8.71
N TYR A 245 -9.15 13.43 -8.79
CA TYR A 245 -8.53 14.31 -9.76
C TYR A 245 -8.42 13.56 -11.08
N VAL A 246 -9.01 14.11 -12.15
CA VAL A 246 -8.96 13.55 -13.50
C VAL A 246 -7.98 14.38 -14.31
N GLU A 247 -6.82 13.79 -14.62
CA GLU A 247 -5.85 14.40 -15.52
C GLU A 247 -6.39 14.38 -16.96
N ALA A 248 -5.97 15.33 -17.80
CA ALA A 248 -6.44 15.39 -19.17
C ALA A 248 -5.94 14.17 -19.98
N GLY A 249 -6.86 13.33 -20.45
CA GLY A 249 -6.55 12.17 -21.31
C GLY A 249 -7.11 10.84 -20.78
N PRO A 250 -6.95 9.74 -21.53
CA PRO A 250 -7.40 8.42 -21.10
C PRO A 250 -6.52 7.87 -19.97
N ALA A 251 -7.12 7.06 -19.09
CA ALA A 251 -6.36 6.27 -18.13
C ALA A 251 -5.52 5.22 -18.86
N VAL A 252 -4.21 5.25 -18.68
CA VAL A 252 -3.26 4.36 -19.34
C VAL A 252 -2.93 3.14 -18.46
N ASP A 253 -2.71 3.37 -17.17
CA ASP A 253 -2.26 2.32 -16.26
C ASP A 253 -2.75 2.59 -14.83
N THR A 254 -3.68 1.75 -14.36
CA THR A 254 -4.24 1.85 -13.02
C THR A 254 -3.52 0.99 -11.98
N LEU A 255 -2.50 0.21 -12.36
CA LEU A 255 -1.74 -0.69 -11.47
C LEU A 255 -0.98 0.10 -10.39
N GLY A 256 -1.23 -0.18 -9.11
CA GLY A 256 -0.60 0.54 -8.00
C GLY A 256 -1.15 1.96 -7.76
N ALA A 257 -2.30 2.32 -8.32
CA ALA A 257 -2.95 3.60 -8.02
C ALA A 257 -3.38 3.71 -6.55
N GLY A 258 -3.88 2.62 -5.96
CA GLY A 258 -4.18 2.56 -4.52
C GLY A 258 -2.93 2.74 -3.66
N ASP A 259 -1.84 2.05 -4.02
CA ASP A 259 -0.55 2.16 -3.32
C ASP A 259 0.02 3.57 -3.38
N CYS A 260 -0.10 4.23 -4.55
CA CYS A 260 0.29 5.62 -4.74
C CYS A 260 -0.50 6.57 -3.84
N PHE A 261 -1.83 6.42 -3.82
CA PHE A 261 -2.71 7.22 -2.98
C PHE A 261 -2.39 7.06 -1.50
N LEU A 262 -2.23 5.81 -1.04
CA LEU A 262 -1.91 5.48 0.34
C LEU A 262 -0.56 6.06 0.76
N ALA A 263 0.48 5.90 -0.06
CA ALA A 263 1.80 6.45 0.20
C ALA A 263 1.79 7.97 0.28
N CYS A 264 1.07 8.64 -0.62
CA CYS A 264 0.87 10.10 -0.54
C CYS A 264 0.18 10.48 0.77
N CYS A 265 -0.86 9.75 1.18
CA CYS A 265 -1.53 10.01 2.44
C CYS A 265 -0.58 9.90 3.64
N ILE A 266 0.22 8.82 3.71
CA ILE A 266 1.22 8.63 4.76
C ILE A 266 2.21 9.81 4.77
N HIS A 267 2.76 10.19 3.61
CA HIS A 267 3.72 11.27 3.50
C HIS A 267 3.16 12.59 4.06
N PHE A 268 2.02 13.05 3.54
CA PHE A 268 1.45 14.34 3.93
C PHE A 268 0.94 14.35 5.38
N LEU A 269 0.39 13.24 5.88
CA LEU A 269 0.03 13.10 7.30
C LEU A 269 1.25 13.12 8.22
N ASN A 270 2.39 12.62 7.76
CA ASN A 270 3.64 12.63 8.52
C ASN A 270 4.32 14.01 8.52
N GLU A 271 4.12 14.79 7.45
CA GLU A 271 4.52 16.20 7.36
C GLU A 271 3.64 17.15 8.19
N GLY A 272 2.42 16.73 8.52
CA GLY A 272 1.51 17.46 9.41
C GLY A 272 0.41 18.23 8.68
N ASP A 273 0.19 17.95 7.40
CA ASP A 273 -0.89 18.53 6.61
C ASP A 273 -2.27 18.19 7.21
N SER A 274 -3.26 19.06 6.96
CA SER A 274 -4.64 18.78 7.33
C SER A 274 -5.20 17.61 6.51
N LEU A 275 -6.17 16.87 7.05
CA LEU A 275 -6.73 15.71 6.37
C LEU A 275 -7.35 16.07 5.01
N LYS A 276 -7.90 17.27 4.85
CA LYS A 276 -8.39 17.78 3.55
C LYS A 276 -7.26 17.97 2.54
N GLU A 277 -6.16 18.61 2.93
CA GLU A 277 -4.99 18.79 2.07
C GLU A 277 -4.36 17.46 1.68
N VAL A 278 -4.25 16.53 2.64
CA VAL A 278 -3.77 15.16 2.42
C VAL A 278 -4.57 14.48 1.31
N LEU A 279 -5.91 14.48 1.42
CA LEU A 279 -6.75 13.82 0.42
C LEU A 279 -6.65 14.50 -0.95
N MET A 280 -6.67 15.84 -1.01
CA MET A 280 -6.56 16.57 -2.27
C MET A 280 -5.22 16.30 -2.98
N LYS A 281 -4.09 16.38 -2.26
CA LYS A 281 -2.76 16.12 -2.81
C LYS A 281 -2.61 14.66 -3.26
N ALA A 282 -3.06 13.71 -2.43
CA ALA A 282 -3.01 12.29 -2.76
C ALA A 282 -3.87 11.94 -3.99
N CYS A 283 -5.09 12.48 -4.08
CA CYS A 283 -5.94 12.32 -5.26
C CYS A 283 -5.30 12.93 -6.51
N ARG A 284 -4.70 14.12 -6.41
CA ARG A 284 -4.03 14.80 -7.54
C ARG A 284 -2.86 13.99 -8.09
N ILE A 285 -1.92 13.59 -7.23
CA ILE A 285 -0.75 12.80 -7.65
C ILE A 285 -1.20 11.45 -8.22
N THR A 286 -2.19 10.81 -7.61
CA THR A 286 -2.73 9.52 -8.10
C THR A 286 -3.45 9.66 -9.44
N GLY A 287 -4.22 10.74 -9.62
CA GLY A 287 -4.91 11.04 -10.89
C GLY A 287 -3.94 11.26 -12.05
N ARG A 288 -2.77 11.85 -11.79
CA ARG A 288 -1.69 11.95 -12.77
C ARG A 288 -0.99 10.62 -13.01
N LYS A 289 -0.79 9.84 -11.95
CA LYS A 289 -0.20 8.50 -12.03
C LYS A 289 -1.00 7.60 -12.98
N VAL A 290 -2.33 7.68 -12.99
CA VAL A 290 -3.15 6.78 -13.84
C VAL A 290 -3.05 7.10 -15.33
N ALA A 291 -2.63 8.32 -15.69
CA ALA A 291 -2.42 8.76 -17.07
C ALA A 291 -1.07 8.29 -17.66
N LYS A 292 -0.27 7.51 -16.92
CA LYS A 292 1.05 7.07 -17.36
C LYS A 292 1.37 5.65 -16.89
N ARG A 293 2.29 5.00 -17.60
CA ARG A 293 2.80 3.65 -17.26
C ARG A 293 3.64 3.65 -15.98
N GLY A 294 3.39 2.68 -15.11
CA GLY A 294 4.21 2.39 -13.93
C GLY A 294 4.17 3.46 -12.83
N LEU A 295 4.99 3.25 -11.79
CA LEU A 295 5.01 4.07 -10.57
C LEU A 295 6.23 5.00 -10.45
N LEU A 296 7.13 5.03 -11.44
CA LEU A 296 8.35 5.85 -11.39
C LEU A 296 8.16 7.19 -12.12
N ARG A 297 8.89 8.22 -11.68
CA ARG A 297 8.85 9.60 -12.20
C ARG A 297 7.47 10.23 -12.09
N LEU A 298 6.81 10.06 -10.94
CA LEU A 298 5.49 10.65 -10.68
C LEU A 298 5.57 12.17 -10.83
N ASP A 299 4.50 12.76 -11.35
CA ASP A 299 4.33 14.21 -11.29
C ASP A 299 3.75 14.56 -9.92
N ILE A 300 4.62 15.09 -9.05
CA ILE A 300 4.33 15.43 -7.66
C ILE A 300 3.87 16.89 -7.49
N SER A 301 3.75 17.66 -8.58
CA SER A 301 3.45 19.09 -8.55
C SER A 301 2.00 19.43 -8.23
#